data_AF-A0A521KWH4-F1
#
_entry.id   AF-A0A521KWH4-F1
#
_cell.length_a   1.000
_cell.length_b   1.000
_cell.length_c   1.000
_cell.angle_alpha   90.00
_cell.angle_beta   90.00
_cell.angle_gamma   90.00
#
_symmetry.space_group_name_H-M   'P 1'
#
loop_
_entity.id
_entity.type
_entity.pdbx_description
1 polymer ?
#
loop_
_entity_poly.entity_id
_entity_poly.type
_entity_poly.pdbx_seq_one_letter_code
_entity_poly.pdbx_strand_id
1 'polypeptide(L)'
;MSSSGERQGDRVSMGGMTGFLRQSALAVLVLCAVGFVQGVRPQIVGGEGLDFLAREDGRLRGHAKAPVTLIEYSDFTCGFCQKWFKETWPRIQAKYVDTGKVR
;
A
#
# COMPACT_ATOMS: atom_id res chain seq x y z
N MET A 1 49.22 -32.58 28.71
CA MET A 1 48.05 -32.83 27.84
C MET A 1 47.58 -31.48 27.32
N SER A 2 48.06 -31.02 26.16
CA SER A 2 47.69 -31.38 24.77
C SER A 2 46.36 -30.81 24.28
N SER A 3 46.46 -30.19 23.09
CA SER A 3 45.45 -29.59 22.21
C SER A 3 45.33 -28.06 22.37
N SER A 4 46.11 -27.24 21.66
CA SER A 4 46.05 -26.98 20.20
C SER A 4 44.59 -26.82 19.76
N GLY A 5 44.06 -25.67 19.37
CA GLY A 5 44.66 -24.52 18.69
C GLY A 5 44.14 -24.54 17.27
N GLU A 6 43.24 -23.63 16.88
CA GLU A 6 43.16 -23.19 15.48
C GLU A 6 42.41 -21.87 15.36
N ARG A 7 43.21 -20.81 15.21
CA ARG A 7 42.86 -19.62 14.44
C ARG A 7 42.52 -20.07 13.03
N GLN A 8 41.32 -19.80 12.55
CA GLN A 8 41.09 -19.70 11.11
C GLN A 8 40.09 -18.58 10.81
N GLY A 9 40.59 -17.36 10.98
CA GLY A 9 40.17 -16.26 10.14
C GLY A 9 40.53 -16.56 8.68
N ASP A 10 39.74 -15.96 7.79
CA ASP A 10 40.21 -15.39 6.54
C ASP A 10 41.00 -16.33 5.63
N ARG A 11 40.33 -17.40 5.19
CA ARG A 11 40.53 -17.89 3.82
C ARG A 11 39.35 -17.47 2.96
N VAL A 12 39.24 -16.17 2.71
CA VAL A 12 38.64 -15.70 1.44
C VAL A 12 39.57 -16.21 0.35
N SER A 13 39.23 -17.39 -0.16
CA SER A 13 39.93 -18.05 -1.26
C SER A 13 40.02 -17.07 -2.44
N MET A 14 41.24 -16.64 -2.76
CA MET A 14 41.61 -15.74 -3.87
C MET A 14 41.37 -16.35 -5.28
N GLY A 15 40.44 -17.30 -5.40
CA GLY A 15 39.80 -17.72 -6.67
C GLY A 15 38.36 -17.20 -6.82
N GLY A 16 37.84 -16.49 -5.82
CA GLY A 16 36.41 -16.12 -5.73
C GLY A 16 35.98 -14.83 -6.44
N MET A 17 36.88 -13.97 -6.93
CA MET A 17 36.46 -12.65 -7.44
C MET A 17 35.53 -12.74 -8.66
N THR A 18 35.77 -13.66 -9.60
CA THR A 18 34.91 -13.86 -10.78
C THR A 18 33.60 -14.59 -10.45
N GLY A 19 33.60 -15.44 -9.43
CA GLY A 19 32.42 -16.13 -8.90
C GLY A 19 31.49 -15.19 -8.13
N PHE A 20 32.05 -14.36 -7.25
CA PHE A 20 31.31 -13.35 -6.50
C PHE A 20 30.69 -12.28 -7.40
N LEU A 21 31.36 -11.88 -8.49
CA LEU A 21 30.83 -10.95 -9.49
C LEU A 21 29.66 -11.54 -10.30
N ARG A 22 29.69 -12.84 -10.63
CA ARG A 22 28.55 -13.53 -11.28
C ARG A 22 27.39 -13.78 -10.32
N GLN A 23 27.70 -14.11 -9.06
CA GLN A 23 26.70 -14.44 -8.05
C GLN A 23 25.99 -13.20 -7.52
N SER A 24 26.68 -12.05 -7.45
CA SER A 24 26.05 -10.75 -7.17
C SER A 24 25.15 -10.30 -8.32
N ALA A 25 25.56 -10.48 -9.58
CA ALA A 25 24.74 -10.13 -10.74
C ALA A 25 23.46 -10.99 -10.85
N LEU A 26 23.55 -12.30 -10.59
CA LEU A 26 22.39 -13.19 -10.54
C LEU A 26 21.48 -12.85 -9.36
N ALA A 27 22.03 -12.54 -8.18
CA ALA A 27 21.24 -12.14 -7.02
C ALA A 27 20.47 -10.82 -7.27
N VAL A 28 21.10 -9.82 -7.91
CA VAL A 28 20.43 -8.55 -8.27
C VAL A 28 19.34 -8.78 -9.31
N LEU A 29 19.59 -9.61 -10.34
CA LEU A 29 18.57 -9.96 -11.33
C LEU A 29 17.38 -10.70 -10.71
N VAL A 30 17.62 -11.62 -9.78
CA VAL A 30 16.55 -12.33 -9.06
C VAL A 30 15.78 -11.39 -8.14
N LEU A 31 16.45 -10.49 -7.40
CA LEU A 31 15.79 -9.49 -6.55
C LEU A 31 14.95 -8.50 -7.37
N CYS A 32 15.45 -8.03 -8.52
CA CYS A 32 14.69 -7.16 -9.42
C CYS A 32 13.50 -7.89 -10.06
N ALA A 33 13.70 -9.13 -10.51
CA ALA A 33 12.62 -9.94 -11.07
C ALA A 33 11.56 -10.28 -10.01
N VAL A 34 11.95 -10.64 -8.79
CA VAL A 34 11.04 -10.91 -7.67
C VAL A 34 10.33 -9.64 -7.21
N GLY A 35 11.02 -8.50 -7.17
CA GLY A 35 10.42 -7.19 -6.86
C GLY A 35 9.38 -6.76 -7.90
N PHE A 36 9.60 -7.09 -9.18
CA PHE A 36 8.64 -6.85 -10.25
C PHE A 36 7.45 -7.82 -10.22
N VAL A 37 7.67 -9.08 -9.79
CA VAL A 37 6.64 -10.12 -9.70
C VAL A 37 5.76 -10.01 -8.45
N GLN A 38 6.32 -9.59 -7.30
CA GLN A 38 5.53 -9.47 -6.06
C GLN A 38 4.66 -8.22 -5.99
N GLY A 39 4.67 -7.35 -7.01
CA GLY A 39 3.75 -6.24 -7.09
C GLY A 39 3.74 -5.42 -5.80
N VAL A 40 4.89 -4.85 -5.43
CA VAL A 40 4.95 -3.76 -4.46
C VAL A 40 4.21 -2.57 -5.08
N ARG A 41 2.88 -2.68 -5.13
CA ARG A 41 2.00 -1.55 -5.25
C ARG A 41 2.31 -0.72 -4.02
N PRO A 42 2.64 0.57 -4.16
CA PRO A 42 2.69 1.44 -3.00
C PRO A 42 1.32 1.28 -2.32
N GLN A 43 1.33 0.75 -1.10
CA GLN A 43 0.16 0.83 -0.24
C GLN A 43 0.04 2.32 0.05
N ILE A 44 -0.82 3.01 -0.71
CA ILE A 44 -1.29 4.31 -0.31
C ILE A 44 -2.03 4.04 1.00
N VAL A 45 -1.35 4.29 2.12
CA VAL A 45 -1.94 4.26 3.45
C VAL A 45 -2.95 5.41 3.47
N GLY A 46 -4.15 5.13 3.00
CA GLY A 46 -5.28 6.04 3.09
C GLY A 46 -5.85 5.96 4.49
N GLY A 47 -5.87 7.08 5.22
CA GLY A 47 -6.84 7.27 6.28
C GLY A 47 -6.36 7.94 7.56
N GLU A 48 -5.09 7.83 7.94
CA GLU A 48 -4.69 8.13 9.33
C GLU A 48 -4.84 9.62 9.72
N GLY A 49 -4.96 10.53 8.75
CA GLY A 49 -5.15 11.97 8.99
C GLY A 49 -6.55 12.55 8.72
N LEU A 50 -7.39 11.89 7.92
CA LEU A 50 -8.71 12.43 7.52
C LEU A 50 -9.88 11.82 8.29
N ASP A 51 -9.65 10.75 9.04
CA ASP A 51 -10.66 10.11 9.89
C ASP A 51 -11.20 11.04 10.98
N PHE A 52 -10.42 12.06 11.40
CA PHE A 52 -10.89 13.10 12.32
C PHE A 52 -12.10 13.90 11.78
N LEU A 53 -12.17 14.16 10.46
CA LEU A 53 -13.30 14.88 9.86
C LEU A 53 -14.49 13.94 9.60
N ALA A 54 -14.22 12.64 9.46
CA ALA A 54 -15.17 11.57 9.32
C ALA A 54 -15.65 11.07 10.70
N ARG A 55 -16.47 11.89 11.38
CA ARG A 55 -17.06 11.51 12.68
C ARG A 55 -17.82 10.17 12.58
N GLU A 56 -17.67 9.30 13.58
CA GLU A 56 -18.41 8.02 13.69
C GLU A 56 -19.92 8.19 13.94
N ASP A 57 -20.45 9.42 13.88
CA ASP A 57 -21.85 9.76 14.21
C ASP A 57 -22.88 9.30 13.15
N GLY A 58 -22.53 8.31 12.33
CA GLY A 58 -23.43 7.68 11.36
C GLY A 58 -23.46 8.35 9.98
N ARG A 59 -22.57 9.32 9.72
CA ARG A 59 -22.47 10.01 8.42
C ARG A 59 -21.48 9.39 7.44
N LEU A 60 -20.93 8.23 7.77
CA LEU A 60 -20.02 7.47 6.90
C LEU A 60 -20.78 6.40 6.11
N ARG A 61 -20.40 6.22 4.84
CA ARG A 61 -20.98 5.19 3.96
C ARG A 61 -19.86 4.47 3.22
N GLY A 62 -20.08 3.21 2.86
CA GLY A 62 -19.09 2.43 2.12
C GLY A 62 -18.10 1.66 3.00
N HIS A 63 -17.12 1.06 2.35
CA HIS A 63 -16.19 0.14 3.01
C HIS A 63 -15.12 0.91 3.79
N ALA A 64 -14.88 0.55 5.06
CA ALA A 64 -13.90 1.23 5.92
C ALA A 64 -12.48 1.26 5.33
N LYS A 65 -12.11 0.24 4.55
CA LYS A 65 -10.81 0.15 3.85
C LYS A 65 -10.83 0.69 2.41
N ALA A 66 -11.86 1.44 2.02
CA ALA A 66 -11.87 2.07 0.70
C ALA A 66 -10.67 3.01 0.55
N PRO A 67 -9.93 2.96 -0.57
CA PRO A 67 -8.67 3.69 -0.73
C PRO A 67 -8.86 5.21 -0.89
N VAL A 68 -10.08 5.67 -1.16
CA VAL A 68 -10.42 7.08 -1.37
C VAL A 68 -11.55 7.47 -0.43
N THR A 69 -11.45 8.66 0.17
CA THR A 69 -12.50 9.27 1.00
C THR A 69 -13.14 10.43 0.26
N LEU A 70 -14.48 10.46 0.19
CA LEU A 70 -15.26 11.54 -0.41
C LEU A 70 -16.06 12.28 0.67
N ILE A 71 -15.76 13.56 0.85
CA ILE A 71 -16.47 14.40 1.82
C ILE A 71 -17.51 15.25 1.09
N GLU A 72 -18.78 15.08 1.47
CA GLU A 72 -19.89 15.91 1.01
C GLU A 72 -20.15 17.02 2.04
N TYR A 73 -20.07 18.28 1.60
CA TYR A 73 -20.57 19.42 2.35
C TYR A 73 -21.96 19.77 1.83
N SER A 74 -22.97 19.58 2.66
CA SER A 74 -24.36 19.90 2.30
C SER A 74 -25.12 20.56 3.44
N ASP A 75 -26.18 21.26 3.04
CA ASP A 75 -27.14 21.93 3.92
C ASP A 75 -28.55 21.47 3.51
N PHE A 76 -29.42 21.21 4.48
CA PHE A 76 -30.80 20.78 4.23
C PHE A 76 -31.64 21.86 3.52
N THR A 77 -31.24 23.12 3.60
CA THR A 77 -31.92 24.25 2.95
C THR A 77 -31.41 24.52 1.53
N CYS A 78 -30.33 23.86 1.11
CA CYS A 78 -29.72 24.03 -0.22
C CYS A 78 -30.48 23.23 -1.30
N GLY A 79 -31.17 23.93 -2.21
CA GLY A 79 -31.92 23.29 -3.31
C GLY A 79 -31.05 22.49 -4.30
N PHE A 80 -29.80 22.92 -4.56
CA PHE A 80 -28.87 22.18 -5.40
C PHE A 80 -28.40 20.87 -4.73
N CYS A 81 -28.26 20.88 -3.42
CA CYS A 81 -27.87 19.72 -2.62
C CYS A 81 -28.98 18.66 -2.66
N GLN A 82 -30.25 19.10 -2.59
CA GLN A 82 -31.39 18.21 -2.81
C GLN A 82 -31.39 17.58 -4.23
N LYS A 83 -31.12 18.37 -5.27
CA LYS A 83 -31.01 17.86 -6.64
C LYS A 83 -29.87 16.85 -6.77
N TRP A 84 -28.70 17.16 -6.22
CA TRP A 84 -27.56 16.26 -6.20
C TRP A 84 -27.89 14.93 -5.52
N PHE A 85 -28.57 14.96 -4.37
CA PHE A 85 -28.96 13.75 -3.65
C PHE A 85 -29.94 12.88 -4.44
N LYS A 86 -30.85 13.49 -5.20
CA LYS A 86 -31.83 12.77 -6.03
C LYS A 86 -31.24 12.20 -7.31
N GLU A 87 -30.34 12.93 -7.96
CA GLU A 87 -29.90 12.61 -9.32
C GLU A 87 -28.48 12.04 -9.36
N THR A 88 -27.55 12.60 -8.59
CA THR A 88 -26.11 12.27 -8.68
C THR A 88 -25.67 11.26 -7.65
N TRP A 89 -26.12 11.41 -6.40
CA TRP A 89 -25.76 10.50 -5.31
C TRP A 89 -26.00 9.02 -5.65
N PRO A 90 -27.15 8.60 -6.23
CA PRO A 90 -27.37 7.17 -6.52
C PRO A 90 -26.35 6.61 -7.52
N ARG A 91 -25.90 7.42 -8.48
CA ARG A 91 -24.87 7.04 -9.45
C ARG A 91 -23.49 6.91 -8.81
N ILE A 92 -23.16 7.83 -7.91
CA ILE A 92 -21.90 7.79 -7.15
C ILE A 92 -21.88 6.57 -6.23
N GLN A 93 -22.98 6.34 -5.52
CA GLN A 93 -23.14 5.21 -4.62
C GLN A 93 -22.90 3.88 -5.36
N ALA A 94 -23.67 3.61 -6.41
CA ALA A 94 -23.58 2.36 -7.16
C ALA A 94 -22.19 2.14 -7.80
N LYS A 95 -21.57 3.21 -8.33
CA LYS A 95 -20.30 3.07 -9.08
C LYS A 95 -19.07 3.03 -8.19
N TYR A 96 -19.09 3.67 -7.02
CA TYR A 96 -17.89 3.90 -6.21
C TYR A 96 -18.02 3.46 -4.75
N VAL A 97 -19.16 3.70 -4.11
CA VAL A 97 -19.36 3.34 -2.70
C VAL A 97 -19.62 1.85 -2.56
N ASP A 98 -20.58 1.33 -3.31
CA ASP A 98 -20.97 -0.09 -3.29
C ASP A 98 -19.87 -1.00 -3.85
N THR A 99 -19.00 -0.46 -4.71
CA THR A 99 -17.83 -1.19 -5.24
C THR A 99 -16.60 -1.11 -4.34
N GLY A 100 -16.70 -0.45 -3.18
CA GLY A 100 -15.61 -0.33 -2.19
C GLY A 100 -14.44 0.56 -2.63
N LYS A 101 -14.63 1.38 -3.68
CA LYS A 101 -13.60 2.31 -4.17
C LYS A 101 -13.56 3.59 -3.36
N VAL A 102 -14.70 4.01 -2.83
CA VAL A 102 -14.87 5.27 -2.07
C VAL A 102 -15.65 4.98 -0.78
N ARG A 103 -15.33 5.75 0.27
CA ARG A 103 -16.12 5.89 1.49
C ARG A 103 -16.38 7.35 1.84
#